data_AF-A0AAU9UI45-F1
#
_entry.id   AF-A0AAU9UI45-F1
#
_cell.length_a   1.000
_cell.length_b   1.000
_cell.length_c   1.000
_cell.angle_alpha   90.00
_cell.angle_beta   90.00
_cell.angle_gamma   90.00
#
_symmetry.space_group_name_H-M   'P 1'
#
loop_
_entity.id
_entity.type
_entity.pdbx_description
1 polymer ?
#
loop_
_entity_poly.entity_id
_entity_poly.type
_entity_poly.pdbx_seq_one_letter_code
_entity_poly.pdbx_strand_id
1 'polypeptide(L)'
;MRSLLAYYADAVMSAAAKSAGCALGCSGRGDCMNGTCLCDIRYSGDECAGPNMPYHACIGGVFLLVAFVCAVQLTVCIVTEYRKLKAPTFLRACKVTTQKMLYLVAFLASLIRGAYFVSPSAFQEGWATSLLSAYYPLLMSGSSLIVCFWAEVSSFT
;
A
#
# COMPACT_ATOMS: atom_id res chain seq x y z
N MET A 1 20.75 -24.59 -38.03
CA MET A 1 19.58 -23.80 -38.50
C MET A 1 18.32 -24.55 -38.12
N ARG A 2 17.55 -24.07 -37.13
CA ARG A 2 16.20 -24.61 -36.89
C ARG A 2 15.33 -24.31 -38.10
N SER A 3 14.65 -25.32 -38.64
CA SER A 3 13.78 -25.13 -39.81
C SER A 3 12.59 -24.25 -39.46
N LEU A 4 12.08 -23.49 -40.43
CA LEU A 4 10.90 -22.64 -40.25
C LEU A 4 9.69 -23.43 -39.73
N LEU A 5 9.60 -24.71 -40.11
CA LEU A 5 8.61 -25.67 -39.62
C LEU A 5 8.77 -26.00 -38.14
N ALA A 6 10.00 -26.08 -37.61
CA ALA A 6 10.23 -26.28 -36.19
C ALA A 6 9.78 -25.04 -35.39
N TYR A 7 10.05 -23.84 -35.90
CA TYR A 7 9.56 -22.59 -35.30
C TYR A 7 8.03 -22.48 -35.33
N TYR A 8 7.40 -22.89 -36.45
CA TYR A 8 5.94 -22.93 -36.57
C TYR A 8 5.31 -24.00 -35.66
N ALA A 9 5.93 -25.17 -35.53
CA ALA A 9 5.46 -26.24 -34.64
C ALA A 9 5.55 -25.83 -33.17
N ASP A 10 6.65 -25.20 -32.74
CA ASP A 10 6.79 -24.64 -31.38
C ASP A 10 5.73 -23.55 -31.11
N ALA A 11 5.49 -22.67 -32.08
CA ALA A 11 4.48 -21.62 -31.98
C ALA A 11 3.04 -22.17 -31.91
N VAL A 12 2.72 -23.20 -32.70
CA VAL A 12 1.40 -23.85 -32.72
C VAL A 12 1.18 -24.68 -31.45
N MET A 13 2.18 -25.38 -30.94
CA MET A 13 2.08 -26.13 -29.67
C MET A 13 1.96 -25.19 -28.46
N SER A 14 2.65 -24.04 -28.48
CA SER A 14 2.48 -22.97 -27.50
C SER A 14 1.10 -22.31 -27.59
N ALA A 15 0.56 -22.14 -28.79
CA ALA A 15 -0.80 -21.64 -29.02
C ALA A 15 -1.89 -22.64 -28.59
N ALA A 16 -1.67 -23.94 -28.81
CA ALA A 16 -2.58 -25.00 -28.40
C ALA A 16 -2.57 -25.22 -26.88
N ALA A 17 -1.41 -25.08 -26.22
CA ALA A 17 -1.31 -25.07 -24.76
C ALA A 17 -1.99 -23.83 -24.16
N LYS A 18 -1.92 -22.68 -24.84
CA LYS A 18 -2.71 -21.48 -24.53
C LYS A 18 -4.22 -21.68 -24.67
N SER A 19 -4.71 -22.62 -25.49
CA SER A 19 -6.15 -22.78 -25.72
C SER A 19 -6.85 -23.79 -24.81
N ALA A 20 -6.12 -24.65 -24.09
CA ALA A 20 -6.73 -25.75 -23.33
C ALA A 20 -6.88 -25.49 -21.82
N GLY A 21 -6.31 -24.42 -21.26
CA GLY A 21 -6.43 -24.13 -19.83
C GLY A 21 -5.92 -22.76 -19.34
N CYS A 22 -5.30 -21.96 -20.21
CA CYS A 22 -4.89 -20.59 -19.92
C CYS A 22 -5.26 -19.70 -21.11
N ALA A 23 -6.55 -19.59 -21.41
CA ALA A 23 -7.02 -18.85 -22.58
C ALA A 23 -6.51 -17.40 -22.49
N LEU A 24 -5.94 -16.86 -23.57
CA LEU A 24 -5.31 -15.52 -23.58
C LEU A 24 -4.09 -15.33 -22.65
N GLY A 25 -3.53 -16.39 -22.07
CA GLY A 25 -2.33 -16.30 -21.21
C GLY A 25 -2.59 -15.57 -19.90
N CYS A 26 -3.66 -15.94 -19.19
CA CYS A 26 -3.96 -15.45 -17.84
C CYS A 26 -4.05 -13.91 -17.78
N SER A 27 -4.64 -13.30 -18.81
CA SER A 27 -4.76 -11.84 -18.99
C SER A 27 -3.43 -11.06 -18.93
N GLY A 28 -2.28 -11.73 -19.06
CA GLY A 28 -0.95 -11.15 -18.83
C GLY A 28 -0.67 -10.76 -17.37
N ARG A 29 -1.45 -11.29 -16.42
CA ARG A 29 -1.41 -10.97 -14.98
C ARG A 29 -1.13 -12.21 -14.13
N GLY A 30 -0.46 -13.19 -14.71
CA GLY A 30 -0.15 -14.45 -14.08
C GLY A 30 0.66 -15.37 -14.99
N ASP A 31 1.16 -16.45 -14.41
CA ASP A 31 1.94 -17.47 -15.11
C ASP A 31 1.06 -18.69 -15.40
N CYS A 32 1.12 -19.19 -16.63
CA CYS A 32 0.42 -20.42 -16.99
C CYS A 32 1.27 -21.64 -16.64
N MET A 33 0.78 -22.48 -15.74
CA MET A 33 1.44 -23.73 -15.35
C MET A 33 0.51 -24.92 -15.62
N ASN A 34 0.91 -25.83 -16.50
CA ASN A 34 0.19 -27.08 -16.81
C ASN A 34 -1.30 -26.90 -17.16
N GLY A 35 -1.65 -25.80 -17.85
CA GLY A 35 -3.04 -25.49 -18.19
C GLY A 35 -3.86 -24.90 -17.05
N THR A 36 -3.22 -24.34 -16.02
CA THR A 36 -3.87 -23.57 -14.96
C THR A 36 -3.16 -22.22 -14.80
N CYS A 37 -3.94 -21.14 -14.63
CA CYS A 37 -3.42 -19.80 -14.41
C CYS A 37 -3.05 -19.56 -12.94
N LEU A 38 -1.78 -19.24 -12.69
CA LEU A 38 -1.29 -18.79 -11.40
C LEU A 38 -1.28 -17.25 -11.39
N CYS A 39 -2.25 -16.64 -10.71
CA CYS A 39 -2.40 -15.18 -10.70
C CYS A 39 -1.39 -14.47 -9.80
N ASP A 40 -1.01 -13.26 -10.21
CA ASP A 40 -0.34 -12.29 -9.35
C ASP A 40 -1.15 -12.02 -8.08
N ILE A 41 -0.50 -11.71 -6.95
CA ILE A 41 -1.16 -11.53 -5.64
C ILE A 41 -2.29 -10.47 -5.63
N ARG A 42 -2.26 -9.53 -6.59
CA ARG A 42 -3.24 -8.44 -6.77
C ARG A 42 -4.47 -8.87 -7.57
N TYR A 43 -4.42 -10.02 -8.24
CA TYR A 43 -5.45 -10.51 -9.15
C TYR A 43 -5.95 -11.89 -8.73
N SER A 44 -7.17 -12.23 -9.14
CA SER A 44 -7.86 -13.47 -8.82
C SER A 44 -8.84 -13.84 -9.92
N GLY A 45 -9.33 -15.09 -9.88
CA GLY A 45 -10.23 -15.67 -10.88
C GLY A 45 -9.49 -16.54 -11.90
N ASP A 46 -10.26 -17.32 -12.65
CA ASP A 46 -9.74 -18.38 -13.54
C ASP A 46 -8.77 -17.86 -14.61
N GLU A 47 -8.98 -16.62 -15.07
CA GLU A 47 -8.13 -15.96 -16.07
C GLU A 47 -7.36 -14.75 -15.50
N CYS A 48 -7.26 -14.64 -14.17
CA CYS A 48 -6.61 -13.53 -13.47
C CYS A 48 -7.13 -12.13 -13.87
N ALA A 49 -8.38 -12.06 -14.31
CA ALA A 49 -9.02 -10.83 -14.77
C ALA A 49 -9.59 -9.98 -13.61
N GLY A 50 -9.94 -10.61 -12.48
CA GLY A 50 -10.55 -9.94 -11.35
C GLY A 50 -9.52 -9.39 -10.35
N PRO A 51 -9.79 -8.24 -9.69
CA PRO A 51 -8.98 -7.77 -8.58
C PRO A 51 -9.14 -8.66 -7.33
N ASN A 52 -8.06 -8.89 -6.60
CA ASN A 52 -8.07 -9.66 -5.36
C ASN A 52 -8.55 -8.81 -4.16
N MET A 53 -9.85 -8.72 -3.96
CA MET A 53 -10.45 -7.89 -2.89
C MET A 53 -9.88 -8.09 -1.48
N PRO A 54 -9.67 -9.32 -0.96
CA PRO A 54 -9.10 -9.49 0.39
C PRO A 54 -7.67 -8.95 0.51
N TYR A 55 -6.85 -9.05 -0.54
CA TYR A 55 -5.51 -8.45 -0.55
C TYR A 55 -5.59 -6.92 -0.47
N HIS A 56 -6.45 -6.31 -1.27
CA HIS A 56 -6.67 -4.87 -1.29
C HIS A 56 -7.22 -4.36 0.06
N ALA A 57 -8.20 -5.06 0.64
CA ALA A 57 -8.78 -4.71 1.93
C ALA A 57 -7.77 -4.85 3.09
N CYS A 58 -6.98 -5.92 3.11
CA CYS A 58 -5.98 -6.15 4.15
C CYS A 58 -4.90 -5.06 4.13
N ILE A 59 -4.32 -4.79 2.96
CA ILE A 59 -3.28 -3.78 2.81
C ILE A 59 -3.82 -2.37 3.05
N GLY A 60 -5.01 -2.05 2.52
CA GLY A 60 -5.70 -0.80 2.81
C GLY A 60 -5.95 -0.62 4.32
N GLY A 61 -6.38 -1.68 5.00
CA GLY A 61 -6.59 -1.70 6.45
C GLY A 61 -5.33 -1.40 7.26
N VAL A 62 -4.18 -1.96 6.86
CA VAL A 62 -2.89 -1.65 7.50
C VAL A 62 -2.55 -0.16 7.35
N PHE A 63 -2.73 0.43 6.16
CA PHE A 63 -2.48 1.87 5.97
C PHE A 63 -3.43 2.75 6.76
N LEU A 64 -4.70 2.36 6.90
CA LEU A 64 -5.67 3.09 7.72
C LEU A 64 -5.36 3.01 9.21
N LEU A 65 -4.87 1.86 9.69
CA LEU A 65 -4.37 1.73 11.07
C LEU A 65 -3.17 2.64 11.32
N VAL A 66 -2.23 2.70 10.39
CA VAL A 66 -1.09 3.62 10.48
C VAL A 66 -1.54 5.07 10.50
N ALA A 67 -2.50 5.44 9.64
CA ALA A 67 -3.09 6.78 9.64
C ALA A 67 -3.73 7.11 11.00
N PHE A 68 -4.49 6.18 11.57
CA PHE A 68 -5.09 6.35 12.89
C PHE A 68 -4.04 6.57 13.99
N VAL A 69 -2.96 5.76 14.02
CA VAL A 69 -1.86 5.92 14.99
C VAL A 69 -1.18 7.28 14.83
N CYS A 70 -0.89 7.71 13.59
CA CYS A 70 -0.26 9.01 13.34
C CYS A 70 -1.16 10.18 13.79
N ALA A 71 -2.47 10.07 13.57
CA ALA A 71 -3.44 11.08 14.01
C ALA A 71 -3.48 11.18 15.55
N VAL A 72 -3.54 10.03 16.25
CA VAL A 72 -3.52 9.99 17.72
C VAL A 72 -2.25 10.63 18.26
N GLN A 73 -1.08 10.28 17.71
CA GLN A 73 0.21 10.86 18.13
C GLN A 73 0.28 12.36 17.90
N LEU A 74 -0.24 12.84 16.77
CA LEU A 74 -0.33 14.27 16.48
C LEU A 74 -1.24 14.98 17.50
N THR A 75 -2.41 14.40 17.81
CA THR A 75 -3.34 14.96 18.81
C THR A 75 -2.71 15.02 20.19
N VAL A 76 -2.07 13.94 20.65
CA VAL A 76 -1.41 13.91 21.97
C VAL A 76 -0.29 14.94 22.03
N CYS A 77 0.56 15.04 21.00
CA CYS A 77 1.61 16.05 20.92
C CYS A 77 1.04 17.48 21.03
N ILE A 78 -0.06 17.79 20.35
CA ILE A 78 -0.70 19.10 20.40
C ILE A 78 -1.28 19.36 21.79
N VAL A 79 -1.94 18.38 22.41
CA VAL A 79 -2.54 18.51 23.75
C VAL A 79 -1.47 18.72 24.81
N THR A 80 -0.38 17.95 24.77
CA THR A 80 0.73 18.08 25.72
C THR A 80 1.38 19.46 25.63
N GLU A 81 1.61 19.95 24.41
CA GLU A 81 2.13 21.30 24.18
C GLU A 81 1.14 22.35 24.70
N TYR A 82 -0.15 22.20 24.40
CA TYR A 82 -1.20 23.11 24.87
C TYR A 82 -1.25 23.20 26.40
N ARG A 83 -1.11 22.06 27.11
CA ARG A 83 -1.08 22.01 28.58
C ARG A 83 0.18 22.65 29.19
N LYS A 84 1.29 22.70 28.46
CA LYS A 84 2.54 23.34 28.93
C LYS A 84 2.52 24.86 28.78
N LEU A 85 1.65 25.44 27.94
CA LEU A 85 1.56 26.88 27.76
C LEU A 85 0.77 27.55 28.90
N LYS A 86 1.46 28.40 29.68
CA LYS A 86 0.89 29.18 30.80
C LYS A 86 -0.12 30.26 30.38
N ALA A 87 -0.20 30.58 29.08
CA ALA A 87 -1.23 31.42 28.46
C ALA A 87 -1.67 30.74 27.14
N PRO A 88 -2.91 30.20 27.05
CA PRO A 88 -3.33 29.42 25.90
C PRO A 88 -3.60 30.33 24.69
N THR A 89 -2.82 30.18 23.62
CA THR A 89 -3.10 30.78 22.32
C THR A 89 -2.97 29.71 21.25
N PHE A 90 -4.07 29.40 20.56
CA PHE A 90 -4.17 28.27 19.63
C PHE A 90 -3.11 28.32 18.50
N LEU A 91 -2.79 29.51 17.99
CA LEU A 91 -1.75 29.70 16.95
C LEU A 91 -0.32 29.41 17.45
N ARG A 92 -0.06 29.54 18.75
CA ARG A 92 1.27 29.32 19.32
C ARG A 92 1.50 27.86 19.70
N ALA A 93 0.43 27.15 20.07
CA ALA A 93 0.43 25.70 20.25
C ALA A 93 0.54 24.94 18.92
N CYS A 94 0.00 25.51 17.83
CA CYS A 94 0.14 24.98 16.47
C CYS A 94 1.48 25.34 15.79
N LYS A 95 2.49 25.82 16.55
CA LYS A 95 3.81 26.10 15.97
C LYS A 95 4.37 24.79 15.42
N VAL A 96 4.45 24.76 14.10
CA VAL A 96 4.83 23.60 13.30
C VAL A 96 6.30 23.28 13.55
N THR A 97 6.54 22.40 14.53
CA THR A 97 7.87 21.83 14.82
C THR A 97 8.16 20.69 13.85
N THR A 98 9.43 20.41 13.57
CA THR A 98 9.87 19.32 12.66
C THR A 98 9.23 17.97 12.99
N GLN A 99 9.00 17.66 14.27
CA GLN A 99 8.38 16.41 14.73
C GLN A 99 6.87 16.34 14.41
N LYS A 100 6.12 17.44 14.60
CA LYS A 100 4.69 17.56 14.22
C LYS A 100 4.50 17.49 12.70
N MET A 101 5.45 18.03 11.92
CA MET A 101 5.47 17.89 10.46
C MET A 101 5.61 16.44 10.01
N LEU A 102 6.48 15.67 10.67
CA LEU A 102 6.68 14.26 10.37
C LEU A 102 5.38 13.45 10.58
N TYR A 103 4.67 13.66 11.68
CA TYR A 103 3.39 12.97 11.94
C TYR A 103 2.28 13.39 10.96
N LEU A 104 2.21 14.69 10.63
CA LEU A 104 1.25 15.20 9.66
C LEU A 104 1.49 14.62 8.25
N VAL A 105 2.74 14.61 7.79
CA VAL A 105 3.11 14.06 6.48
C VAL A 105 2.86 12.56 6.44
N ALA A 106 3.19 11.83 7.51
CA ALA A 106 2.94 10.39 7.61
C ALA A 106 1.43 10.07 7.60
N PHE A 107 0.61 10.85 8.31
CA PHE A 107 -0.84 10.73 8.29
C PHE A 107 -1.41 10.93 6.88
N LEU A 108 -1.03 12.01 6.20
CA LEU A 108 -1.53 12.29 4.85
C LEU A 108 -1.07 11.21 3.84
N ALA A 109 0.19 10.78 3.90
CA ALA A 109 0.71 9.74 3.01
C ALA A 109 0.02 8.38 3.23
N SER A 110 -0.22 7.99 4.47
CA SER A 110 -0.92 6.74 4.81
C SER A 110 -2.40 6.79 4.45
N LEU A 111 -3.08 7.92 4.67
CA LEU A 111 -4.49 8.09 4.31
C LEU A 111 -4.70 8.04 2.79
N ILE A 112 -3.86 8.74 2.02
CA ILE A 112 -3.92 8.71 0.55
C ILE A 112 -3.70 7.28 0.02
N ARG A 113 -2.74 6.55 0.60
CA ARG A 113 -2.44 5.18 0.19
C ARG A 113 -3.53 4.18 0.62
N GLY A 114 -4.09 4.32 1.81
CA GLY A 114 -5.22 3.52 2.28
C GLY A 114 -6.46 3.70 1.40
N ALA A 115 -6.78 4.95 1.05
CA ALA A 115 -7.86 5.28 0.13
C ALA A 115 -7.65 4.63 -1.25
N TYR A 116 -6.44 4.65 -1.79
CA TYR A 116 -6.12 3.99 -3.07
C TYR A 116 -6.44 2.48 -3.06
N PHE A 117 -6.08 1.77 -1.99
CA PHE A 117 -6.35 0.33 -1.90
C PHE A 117 -7.83 0.01 -1.65
N VAL A 118 -8.58 0.91 -1.00
CA VAL A 118 -10.02 0.76 -0.74
C VAL A 118 -10.89 1.14 -1.95
N SER A 119 -10.51 2.15 -2.73
CA SER A 119 -11.26 2.62 -3.90
C SER A 119 -10.40 2.67 -5.18
N PRO A 120 -10.06 1.49 -5.76
CA PRO A 120 -9.20 1.42 -6.94
C PRO A 120 -9.81 2.06 -8.21
N SER A 121 -11.13 2.32 -8.24
CA SER A 121 -11.83 2.90 -9.40
C SER A 121 -11.72 4.42 -9.53
N ALA A 122 -11.21 5.13 -8.53
CA ALA A 122 -11.14 6.60 -8.53
C ALA A 122 -9.77 7.17 -8.97
N PHE A 123 -8.72 6.36 -9.05
CA PHE A 123 -7.34 6.83 -9.24
C PHE A 123 -6.60 6.02 -10.32
N GLN A 124 -6.90 6.29 -11.59
CA GLN A 124 -6.29 5.66 -12.78
C GLN A 124 -5.04 6.40 -13.32
N GLU A 125 -4.61 7.48 -12.69
CA GLU A 125 -3.49 8.33 -13.15
C GLU A 125 -2.23 8.11 -12.31
N GLY A 126 -1.19 7.49 -12.89
CA GLY A 126 0.27 7.63 -12.65
C GLY A 126 0.94 7.70 -11.26
N TRP A 127 0.25 7.95 -10.14
CA TRP A 127 0.88 8.33 -8.86
C TRP A 127 1.35 7.15 -8.00
N ALA A 128 1.02 5.92 -8.37
CA ALA A 128 1.29 4.71 -7.58
C ALA A 128 2.79 4.36 -7.43
N THR A 129 3.63 4.77 -8.38
CA THR A 129 5.08 4.48 -8.37
C THR A 129 5.84 5.34 -7.36
N SER A 130 5.56 6.65 -7.30
CA SER A 130 6.14 7.56 -6.30
C SER A 130 5.65 7.27 -4.87
N LEU A 131 4.50 6.59 -4.74
CA LEU A 131 3.99 6.16 -3.44
C LEU A 131 4.78 4.96 -2.87
N LEU A 132 5.32 4.06 -3.73
CA LEU A 132 6.05 2.85 -3.30
C LEU A 132 7.43 3.19 -2.71
N SER A 133 8.07 4.24 -3.18
CA SER A 133 9.32 4.74 -2.58
C SER A 133 9.10 5.40 -1.22
N ALA A 134 7.93 6.00 -0.98
CA ALA A 134 7.55 6.55 0.33
C ALA A 134 7.22 5.46 1.39
N TYR A 135 6.90 4.23 0.97
CA TYR A 135 6.54 3.12 1.86
C TYR A 135 7.71 2.63 2.73
N TYR A 136 8.92 2.54 2.18
CA TYR A 136 10.11 2.06 2.91
C TYR A 136 10.51 2.96 4.11
N PRO A 137 10.59 4.29 3.97
CA PRO A 137 10.84 5.16 5.12
C PRO A 137 9.67 5.24 6.11
N LEU A 138 8.42 5.00 5.66
CA LEU A 138 7.23 4.91 6.53
C LEU A 138 7.19 3.62 7.36
N LEU A 139 7.61 2.50 6.79
CA LEU A 139 7.71 1.22 7.50
C LEU A 139 8.83 1.26 8.54
N MET A 140 9.93 1.94 8.22
CA MET A 140 10.99 2.26 9.19
C MET A 140 10.50 3.23 10.28
N SER A 141 9.77 4.30 9.94
CA SER A 141 9.26 5.25 10.94
C SER A 141 8.16 4.66 11.83
N GLY A 142 7.34 3.72 11.33
CA GLY A 142 6.33 3.01 12.10
C GLY A 142 6.89 2.24 13.29
N SER A 143 8.10 1.69 13.19
CA SER A 143 8.79 1.06 14.32
C SER A 143 9.16 2.08 15.40
N SER A 144 9.62 3.26 15.00
CA SER A 144 9.92 4.38 15.90
C SER A 144 8.65 4.92 16.57
N LEU A 145 7.52 4.94 15.86
CA LEU A 145 6.22 5.38 16.38
C LEU A 145 5.69 4.47 17.49
N ILE A 146 5.85 3.15 17.34
CA ILE A 146 5.48 2.16 18.37
C ILE A 146 6.34 2.35 19.62
N VAL A 147 7.66 2.51 19.46
CA VAL A 147 8.57 2.78 20.58
C VAL A 147 8.25 4.11 21.27
N CYS A 148 7.96 5.17 20.49
CA CYS A 148 7.53 6.47 21.02
C CYS A 148 6.22 6.37 21.79
N PHE A 149 5.22 5.62 21.30
CA PHE A 149 3.96 5.41 22.00
C PHE A 149 4.19 4.74 23.36
N TRP A 150 4.99 3.67 23.39
CA TRP A 150 5.31 2.97 24.63
C TRP A 150 6.08 3.85 25.63
N ALA A 151 7.01 4.69 25.17
CA ALA A 151 7.75 5.63 26.01
C ALA A 151 6.83 6.73 26.61
N GLU A 152 5.82 7.17 25.88
CA GLU A 152 4.91 8.22 26.34
C GLU A 152 3.85 7.70 27.31
N VAL A 153 3.31 6.49 27.07
CA VAL A 153 2.39 5.82 28.01
C VAL A 153 3.07 5.55 29.36
N SER A 154 4.33 5.13 29.33
CA SER A 154 5.12 4.91 30.55
C SER A 154 5.55 6.21 31.25
N SER A 155 5.52 7.35 30.56
CA SER A 155 5.73 8.66 31.19
C SER A 155 4.47 9.23 31.86
N PHE A 156 3.30 8.65 31.61
CA PHE A 156 2.01 9.09 32.13
C PHE A 156 1.49 8.22 33.30
N THR A 157 2.14 7.07 33.57
CA THR A 157 1.88 6.18 34.72
C THR A 157 2.89 6.47 35.83
#